data_AF-A0A6M8V5R0-F1
#
_entry.id   AF-A0A6M8V5R0-F1
#
_cell.length_a   1.000
_cell.length_b   1.000
_cell.length_c   1.000
_cell.angle_alpha   90.00
_cell.angle_beta   90.00
_cell.angle_gamma   90.00
#
_symmetry.space_group_name_H-M   'P 1'
#
loop_
_entity.id
_entity.type
_entity.pdbx_description
1 polymer ?
#
loop_
_entity_poly.entity_id
_entity_poly.type
_entity_poly.pdbx_seq_one_letter_code
_entity_poly.pdbx_strand_id
1 'polypeptide(L)'
;MQEEVVAVFIPIVMFLIIGLIWVTFIYYRSRERQMLIEKGLSSEDIKKFFEQKRDPFWLMKIGIISIFFGIGLGIGLMSGAEETREVVTPASIFIFTGIGFVIANIYGNRLRRAYDLEKKASS
;
A
#
# COMPACT_ATOMS: atom_id res chain seq x y z
N MET A 1 32.59 -16.39 9.59
CA MET A 1 33.05 -15.35 8.64
C MET A 1 32.20 -15.26 7.37
N GLN A 2 31.97 -16.33 6.61
CA GLN A 2 31.18 -16.24 5.37
C GLN A 2 29.70 -15.87 5.61
N GLU A 3 29.09 -16.39 6.67
CA GLU A 3 27.67 -16.12 6.99
C GLU A 3 27.40 -14.65 7.36
N GLU A 4 28.33 -14.00 8.06
CA GLU A 4 28.19 -12.59 8.44
C GLU A 4 28.25 -11.65 7.23
N VAL A 5 29.10 -11.97 6.25
CA VAL A 5 29.20 -11.19 5.00
C VAL A 5 27.89 -11.31 4.21
N VAL A 6 27.30 -12.50 4.15
CA VAL A 6 26.02 -12.74 3.45
C VAL A 6 24.88 -12.00 4.16
N ALA A 7 24.84 -12.02 5.50
CA ALA A 7 23.80 -11.34 6.28
C ALA A 7 23.75 -9.82 6.06
N VAL A 8 24.91 -9.17 5.84
CA VAL A 8 24.98 -7.74 5.54
C VAL A 8 24.69 -7.44 4.07
N PHE A 9 25.01 -8.36 3.16
CA PHE A 9 24.80 -8.16 1.73
C PHE A 9 23.31 -8.18 1.34
N ILE A 10 22.50 -9.03 1.99
CA ILE A 10 21.06 -9.17 1.73
C ILE A 10 20.30 -7.84 1.85
N PRO A 11 20.36 -7.09 2.98
CA PRO A 11 19.63 -5.83 3.12
C PRO A 11 20.13 -4.75 2.16
N ILE A 12 21.43 -4.73 1.84
CA ILE A 12 22.01 -3.77 0.90
C ILE A 12 21.45 -3.99 -0.51
N VAL A 13 21.50 -5.23 -0.99
CA VAL A 13 20.98 -5.57 -2.32
C VAL A 13 19.47 -5.33 -2.39
N MET A 14 18.73 -5.69 -1.35
CA MET A 14 17.29 -5.41 -1.26
C MET A 14 17.00 -3.91 -1.34
N PHE A 15 17.74 -3.08 -0.61
CA PHE A 15 17.57 -1.63 -0.64
C PHE A 15 17.86 -1.04 -2.02
N LEU A 16 18.90 -1.52 -2.70
CA LEU A 16 19.24 -1.09 -4.06
C LEU A 16 18.14 -1.44 -5.06
N ILE A 17 17.57 -2.66 -4.99
CA ILE A 17 16.49 -3.09 -5.87
C ILE A 17 15.23 -2.25 -5.65
N ILE A 18 14.82 -2.06 -4.38
CA ILE A 18 13.65 -1.24 -4.04
C ILE A 18 13.86 0.21 -4.50
N GLY A 19 15.05 0.77 -4.26
CA GLY A 19 15.43 2.11 -4.69
C GLY A 19 15.38 2.27 -6.21
N LEU A 20 15.89 1.29 -6.95
CA LEU A 20 15.86 1.30 -8.41
C LEU A 20 14.43 1.27 -8.94
N ILE A 21 13.56 0.41 -8.38
CA ILE A 21 12.14 0.34 -8.76
C ILE A 21 11.45 1.68 -8.50
N TRP A 22 11.69 2.29 -7.34
CA TRP A 22 11.12 3.58 -6.97
C TRP A 22 11.57 4.71 -7.89
N VAL A 23 12.87 4.83 -8.15
CA VAL A 23 13.43 5.84 -9.05
C VAL A 23 12.85 5.68 -10.45
N THR A 24 12.81 4.44 -10.95
CA THR A 24 12.25 4.13 -12.27
C THR A 24 10.77 4.49 -12.35
N PHE A 25 9.98 4.11 -11.34
CA PHE A 25 8.56 4.44 -11.25
C PHE A 25 8.31 5.96 -11.25
N ILE A 26 9.06 6.72 -10.45
CA ILE A 26 8.96 8.18 -10.39
C ILE A 26 9.37 8.81 -11.73
N TYR A 27 10.46 8.31 -12.34
CA TYR A 27 10.96 8.80 -13.62
C TYR A 27 9.94 8.63 -14.74
N TYR A 28 9.35 7.44 -14.88
CA TYR A 28 8.31 7.19 -15.88
C TYR A 28 7.09 8.08 -15.67
N ARG A 29 6.61 8.21 -14.43
CA ARG A 29 5.46 9.06 -14.12
C ARG A 29 5.72 10.55 -14.39
N SER A 30 6.95 11.01 -14.19
CA SER A 30 7.37 12.37 -14.54
C SER A 30 7.39 12.59 -16.06
N ARG A 31 7.93 11.63 -16.82
CA ARG A 31 7.95 11.71 -18.30
C ARG A 31 6.56 11.63 -18.93
N GLU A 32 5.68 10.77 -18.40
CA GLU A 32 4.28 10.71 -18.86
C GLU A 32 3.59 12.07 -18.74
N ARG A 33 3.81 12.80 -17.64
CA ARG A 33 3.26 14.14 -17.44
C ARG A 33 3.81 15.16 -18.44
N GLN A 34 5.11 15.14 -18.70
CA GLN A 34 5.74 16.06 -19.66
C GLN A 34 5.21 15.81 -21.08
N MET A 35 5.07 14.54 -21.48
CA MET A 35 4.55 14.18 -22.81
C MET A 35 3.07 14.57 -23.00
N LEU A 36 2.25 14.55 -21.95
CA LEU A 36 0.85 15.00 -22.01
C LEU A 36 0.74 16.53 -22.17
N ILE A 37 1.66 17.29 -21.56
CA ILE A 37 1.74 18.75 -21.70
C ILE A 37 2.20 19.12 -23.12
N GLU A 38 3.21 18.43 -23.65
CA GLU A 38 3.72 18.64 -25.02
C GLU A 38 2.67 18.31 -26.10
N LYS A 39 1.74 17.40 -25.83
CA LYS A 39 0.64 17.04 -26.73
C LYS A 39 -0.56 18.00 -26.69
N GLY A 40 -0.48 19.10 -25.93
CA GLY A 40 -1.47 20.18 -25.94
C GLY A 40 -2.76 19.89 -25.16
N LEU A 41 -2.76 18.90 -24.26
CA LEU A 41 -3.87 18.72 -23.32
C LEU A 41 -3.84 19.86 -22.29
N SER A 42 -4.98 20.55 -22.13
CA SER A 42 -5.12 21.58 -21.09
C SER A 42 -4.77 20.99 -19.72
N SER A 43 -4.00 21.73 -18.93
CA SER A 43 -3.62 21.38 -17.56
C SER A 43 -4.82 20.97 -16.70
N GLU A 44 -6.01 21.51 -16.99
CA GLU A 44 -7.27 21.17 -16.32
C GLU A 44 -7.81 19.78 -16.67
N ASP A 45 -7.68 19.35 -17.93
CA ASP A 45 -8.11 18.03 -18.38
C ASP A 45 -7.16 16.93 -17.87
N ILE A 46 -5.85 17.22 -17.83
CA ILE A 46 -4.85 16.33 -17.21
C ILE A 46 -5.19 16.13 -15.73
N LYS A 47 -5.55 17.21 -15.01
CA LYS A 47 -5.90 17.13 -13.59
C LYS A 47 -7.17 16.29 -13.36
N LYS A 48 -8.20 16.46 -14.18
CA LYS A 48 -9.42 15.63 -14.15
C LYS A 48 -9.13 14.15 -14.42
N PHE A 49 -8.26 13.83 -15.38
CA PHE A 49 -7.88 12.45 -15.68
C PHE A 49 -7.13 11.74 -14.54
N PHE A 50 -6.27 12.48 -13.82
CA PHE A 50 -5.50 11.93 -12.70
C PHE A 50 -6.29 11.87 -11.38
N GLU A 51 -7.24 12.77 -11.14
CA GLU A 51 -8.09 12.74 -9.94
C GLU A 51 -9.07 11.55 -9.92
N GLN A 52 -9.45 11.02 -11.08
CA GLN A 52 -10.53 10.04 -11.18
C GLN A 52 -10.12 8.59 -10.87
N LYS A 53 -8.83 8.27 -10.70
CA LYS A 53 -8.33 6.88 -10.58
C LYS A 53 -7.74 6.48 -9.21
N ARG A 54 -8.15 7.09 -8.09
CA ARG A 54 -7.90 6.44 -6.78
C ARG A 54 -8.97 5.37 -6.56
N ASP A 55 -8.57 4.11 -6.76
CA ASP A 55 -9.41 2.93 -6.48
C ASP A 55 -9.95 3.03 -5.04
N PRO A 56 -11.27 3.24 -4.85
CA PRO A 56 -11.89 3.44 -3.53
C PRO A 56 -11.70 2.25 -2.59
N PHE A 57 -11.33 1.08 -3.12
CA PHE A 57 -11.20 -0.16 -2.38
C PHE A 57 -9.75 -0.56 -2.10
N TRP A 58 -8.77 0.30 -2.43
CA TRP A 58 -7.35 0.01 -2.21
C TRP A 58 -7.03 -0.31 -0.75
N LEU A 59 -7.59 0.47 0.19
CA LEU A 59 -7.44 0.24 1.63
C LEU A 59 -8.11 -1.07 2.07
N MET A 60 -9.21 -1.46 1.43
CA MET A 60 -9.87 -2.76 1.69
C MET A 60 -8.98 -3.93 1.28
N LYS A 61 -8.40 -3.86 0.08
CA LYS A 61 -7.53 -4.90 -0.46
C LYS A 61 -6.33 -5.12 0.46
N ILE A 62 -5.68 -4.04 0.89
CA ILE A 62 -4.57 -4.11 1.86
C ILE A 62 -5.02 -4.69 3.20
N GLY A 63 -6.16 -4.24 3.73
CA GLY A 63 -6.67 -4.73 5.01
C GLY A 63 -6.94 -6.23 5.00
N ILE A 64 -7.61 -6.74 3.97
CA ILE A 64 -7.87 -8.17 3.81
C ILE A 64 -6.56 -8.96 3.71
N ILE A 65 -5.61 -8.51 2.87
CA ILE A 65 -4.30 -9.17 2.74
C ILE A 65 -3.57 -9.22 4.08
N SER A 66 -3.57 -8.12 4.85
CA SER A 66 -2.93 -8.06 6.18
C SER A 66 -3.56 -9.03 7.19
N ILE A 67 -4.88 -9.22 7.16
CA ILE A 67 -5.57 -10.19 8.03
C ILE A 67 -5.14 -11.61 7.68
N PHE A 68 -5.22 -11.99 6.40
CA PHE A 68 -4.81 -13.32 5.94
C PHE A 68 -3.33 -13.57 6.19
N PHE A 69 -2.49 -12.54 6.04
CA PHE A 69 -1.07 -12.61 6.36
C PHE A 69 -0.83 -12.85 7.85
N GLY A 70 -1.54 -12.13 8.74
CA GLY A 70 -1.43 -12.34 10.19
C GLY A 70 -1.90 -13.73 10.64
N ILE A 71 -2.98 -14.26 10.04
CA ILE A 71 -3.43 -15.64 10.28
C ILE A 71 -2.41 -16.64 9.76
N GLY A 72 -1.88 -16.43 8.54
CA GLY A 72 -0.86 -17.27 7.93
C GLY A 72 0.44 -17.30 8.74
N LEU A 73 0.88 -16.15 9.27
CA LEU A 73 2.01 -16.06 10.19
C LEU A 73 1.74 -16.80 11.49
N GLY A 74 0.55 -16.64 12.08
CA GLY A 74 0.16 -17.34 13.30
C GLY A 74 0.21 -18.86 13.14
N ILE A 75 -0.35 -19.40 12.05
CA ILE A 75 -0.35 -20.84 11.77
C ILE A 75 1.07 -21.34 11.39
N GLY A 76 1.80 -20.55 10.60
CA GLY A 76 3.13 -20.92 10.11
C GLY A 76 4.20 -20.93 11.20
N LEU A 77 4.13 -20.00 12.15
CA LEU A 77 5.07 -19.95 13.27
C LEU A 77 4.67 -20.92 14.39
N MET A 78 3.38 -21.23 14.57
CA MET A 78 2.89 -22.21 15.53
C MET A 78 3.27 -23.66 15.16
N SER A 79 3.62 -23.93 13.90
CA SER A 79 4.14 -25.24 13.46
C SER A 79 5.65 -25.40 13.68
N GLY A 80 6.38 -24.29 13.87
CA GLY A 80 7.73 -24.29 14.43
C GLY A 80 7.64 -24.39 15.96
N ALA A 81 8.57 -25.08 16.61
CA ALA A 81 8.58 -25.29 18.06
C ALA A 81 8.92 -24.00 18.88
N GLU A 82 8.48 -22.83 18.42
CA GLU A 82 8.73 -21.54 19.06
C GLU A 82 7.74 -21.28 20.19
N GLU A 83 8.16 -20.47 21.17
CA GLU A 83 7.27 -20.10 22.28
C GLU A 83 6.00 -19.44 21.74
N THR A 84 4.85 -19.90 22.25
CA THR A 84 3.53 -19.37 21.87
C THR A 84 3.42 -17.85 21.98
N ARG A 85 4.19 -17.20 22.86
CA ARG A 85 4.26 -15.73 22.98
C ARG A 85 4.92 -15.04 21.78
N GLU A 86 5.94 -15.64 21.19
CA GLU A 86 6.68 -15.08 20.06
C GLU A 86 5.89 -15.20 18.76
N VAL A 87 4.98 -16.18 18.68
CA VAL A 87 4.06 -16.38 17.56
C VAL A 87 2.83 -15.47 17.63
N VAL A 88 2.22 -15.35 18.80
CA VAL A 88 0.95 -14.61 18.98
C VAL A 88 1.15 -13.10 18.82
N THR A 89 2.32 -12.58 19.19
CA THR A 89 2.64 -11.15 19.07
C THR A 89 2.61 -10.64 17.61
N PRO A 90 3.40 -11.17 16.67
CA PRO A 90 3.37 -10.73 15.27
C PRO A 90 2.04 -11.04 14.59
N ALA A 91 1.44 -12.22 14.85
CA ALA A 91 0.15 -12.59 14.27
C ALA A 91 -0.96 -11.62 14.66
N SER A 92 -1.04 -11.25 15.95
CA SER A 92 -2.04 -10.30 16.43
C SER A 92 -1.86 -8.91 15.83
N ILE A 93 -0.63 -8.40 15.72
CA ILE A 93 -0.35 -7.09 15.10
C ILE A 93 -0.90 -7.05 13.67
N PHE A 94 -0.57 -8.04 12.83
CA PHE A 94 -1.04 -8.06 11.44
C PHE A 94 -2.56 -8.21 11.30
N ILE A 95 -3.20 -8.96 12.19
CA ILE A 95 -4.66 -9.11 12.23
C ILE A 95 -5.32 -7.79 12.64
N PHE A 96 -4.88 -7.16 13.74
CA PHE A 96 -5.45 -5.90 14.22
C PHE A 96 -5.19 -4.75 13.24
N THR A 97 -4.00 -4.67 12.65
CA THR A 97 -3.69 -3.71 11.58
C THR A 97 -4.59 -3.92 10.36
N GLY A 98 -4.80 -5.18 9.95
CA GLY A 98 -5.67 -5.49 8.82
C GLY A 98 -7.13 -5.13 9.06
N ILE A 99 -7.66 -5.41 10.27
CA ILE A 99 -9.00 -4.97 10.70
C ILE A 99 -9.09 -3.44 10.68
N GLY A 100 -8.07 -2.75 11.19
CA GLY A 100 -8.00 -1.28 11.15
C GLY A 100 -8.10 -0.72 9.74
N PHE A 101 -7.40 -1.30 8.76
CA PHE A 101 -7.50 -0.90 7.35
C PHE A 101 -8.87 -1.17 6.74
N VAL A 102 -9.52 -2.28 7.09
CA VAL A 102 -10.89 -2.59 6.63
C VAL A 102 -11.88 -1.57 7.18
N ILE A 103 -11.80 -1.26 8.48
CA ILE A 103 -12.65 -0.24 9.13
C ILE A 103 -12.40 1.13 8.52
N ALA A 104 -11.13 1.54 8.37
CA ALA A 104 -10.77 2.81 7.75
C ALA A 104 -11.33 2.94 6.33
N ASN A 105 -11.34 1.84 5.57
CA ASN A 105 -11.94 1.83 4.23
C ASN A 105 -13.46 2.00 4.27
N ILE A 106 -14.17 1.33 5.18
CA ILE A 106 -15.63 1.44 5.30
C ILE A 106 -16.02 2.86 5.72
N TYR A 107 -15.38 3.41 6.76
CA TYR A 107 -15.65 4.76 7.26
C TYR A 107 -15.21 5.83 6.25
N GLY A 108 -14.04 5.68 5.65
CA GLY A 108 -13.54 6.58 4.61
C GLY A 108 -14.47 6.64 3.39
N ASN A 109 -15.00 5.50 2.96
CA ASN A 109 -15.97 5.47 1.85
C ASN A 109 -17.32 6.08 2.23
N ARG A 110 -17.77 5.98 3.49
CA ARG A 110 -18.99 6.68 3.96
C ARG A 110 -18.80 8.19 3.99
N LEU A 111 -17.69 8.67 4.54
CA LEU A 111 -17.36 10.10 4.61
C LEU A 111 -17.20 10.71 3.21
N ARG A 112 -16.54 9.98 2.29
CA ARG A 112 -16.37 10.44 0.91
C ARG A 112 -17.70 10.63 0.18
N ARG A 113 -18.63 9.68 0.35
CA ARG A 113 -19.98 9.79 -0.21
C ARG A 113 -20.75 10.98 0.35
N ALA A 114 -20.65 11.25 1.65
CA ALA A 114 -21.30 12.41 2.26
C ALA A 114 -20.75 13.73 1.70
N TYR A 115 -19.42 13.83 1.57
CA TYR A 115 -18.76 15.00 0.99
C TYR A 115 -19.11 15.23 -0.49
N ASP A 116 -19.16 14.17 -1.30
CA ASP A 116 -19.51 14.28 -2.72
C ASP A 116 -20.96 14.73 -2.94
N LEU A 117 -21.88 14.37 -2.03
CA LEU A 117 -23.27 14.82 -2.04
C LEU A 117 -23.39 16.31 -1.67
N GLU A 118 -22.66 16.77 -0.67
CA GLU A 118 -22.64 18.17 -0.23
C GLU A 118 -22.04 19.08 -1.31
N LYS A 119 -20.97 18.64 -1.98
CA LYS A 119 -20.37 19.35 -3.11
C LYS A 119 -21.31 19.46 -4.32
N LYS A 120 -22.12 18.42 -4.59
CA LYS A 120 -23.13 18.46 -5.66
C LYS A 120 -24.33 19.36 -5.34
N ALA A 121 -24.66 19.54 -4.05
CA ALA A 121 -25.76 20.41 -3.63
C ALA A 121 -25.38 21.91 -3.66
N SER A 122 -24.08 22.23 -3.62
CA SER A 122 -23.55 23.60 -3.63
C SER A 122 -23.11 24.10 -5.02
N SER A 123 -23.25 23.28 -6.07
CA SER A 123 -22.92 23.61 -7.47
C SER A 123 -24.18 23.67 -8.32
#